data_AF-K6WQJ8-F1
#
_entry.id   AF-K6WQJ8-F1
#
_cell.length_a   1.000
_cell.length_b   1.000
_cell.length_c   1.000
_cell.angle_alpha   90.00
_cell.angle_beta   90.00
_cell.angle_gamma   90.00
#
_symmetry.space_group_name_H-M   'P 1'
#
loop_
_entity.id
_entity.type
_entity.pdbx_description
1 polymer ?
#
loop_
_entity_poly.entity_id
_entity_poly.type
_entity_poly.pdbx_seq_one_letter_code
_entity_poly.pdbx_strand_id
1 'polypeptide(L)'
;MAELLEAARRADQRVIVPTVVLAEVMTGADRDAAVWHVVKRLPLVDLPPRTAARAGALRQAAVRRRKKRDLTVDAMIAAVAVERAPAVVVTADPDDFELLLEGHDVTVLPL
;
A
#
# COMPACT_ATOMS: atom_id res chain seq x y z
N MET A 1 12.62 3.21 7.29
CA MET A 1 12.47 2.08 6.33
C MET A 1 13.32 0.84 6.63
N ALA A 2 14.67 0.89 6.62
CA ALA A 2 15.50 -0.32 6.80
C ALA A 2 15.21 -1.06 8.12
N GLU A 3 15.05 -0.30 9.22
CA GLU A 3 14.70 -0.84 10.54
C GLU A 3 13.31 -1.53 10.56
N LEU A 4 12.34 -1.03 9.80
CA LEU A 4 11.00 -1.63 9.69
C LEU A 4 11.04 -2.95 8.92
N LEU A 5 11.81 -3.02 7.83
CA LEU A 5 12.02 -4.27 7.10
C LEU A 5 12.77 -5.30 7.95
N GLU A 6 13.75 -4.87 8.73
CA GLU A 6 14.45 -5.74 9.68
C GLU A 6 13.56 -6.20 10.82
N ALA A 7 12.69 -5.32 11.35
CA ALA A 7 11.70 -5.69 12.35
C ALA A 7 10.71 -6.72 11.80
N ALA A 8 10.17 -6.49 10.59
CA ALA A 8 9.30 -7.45 9.91
C ALA A 8 9.99 -8.81 9.71
N ARG A 9 11.25 -8.80 9.26
CA ARG A 9 12.04 -10.02 9.09
C ARG A 9 12.27 -10.75 10.42
N ARG A 10 12.57 -10.02 11.51
CA ARG A 10 12.75 -10.63 12.85
C ARG A 10 11.45 -11.21 13.40
N ALA A 11 10.31 -10.63 13.04
CA ALA A 11 8.98 -11.09 13.42
C ALA A 11 8.39 -12.15 12.47
N ASP A 12 9.18 -12.67 11.51
CA ASP A 12 8.75 -13.60 10.46
C ASP A 12 7.51 -13.10 9.67
N GLN A 13 7.38 -11.78 9.54
CA GLN A 13 6.31 -11.15 8.80
C GLN A 13 6.64 -11.10 7.31
N ARG A 14 5.64 -11.45 6.49
CA ARG A 14 5.76 -11.34 5.04
C ARG A 14 5.59 -9.89 4.61
N VAL A 15 6.67 -9.30 4.11
CA VAL A 15 6.62 -8.00 3.41
C VAL A 15 6.19 -8.24 1.97
N ILE A 16 5.22 -7.48 1.47
CA ILE A 16 4.74 -7.54 0.09
C ILE A 16 4.68 -6.13 -0.50
N VAL A 17 4.69 -6.03 -1.82
CA VAL A 17 4.53 -4.76 -2.53
C VAL A 17 3.43 -4.93 -3.60
N PRO A 18 2.29 -4.22 -3.48
CA PRO A 18 1.30 -4.16 -4.56
C PRO A 18 1.94 -3.61 -5.84
N THR A 19 1.67 -4.23 -7.00
CA THR A 19 2.30 -3.80 -8.26
C THR A 19 1.96 -2.37 -8.66
N VAL A 20 0.83 -1.82 -8.18
CA VAL A 20 0.47 -0.42 -8.37
C VAL A 20 1.49 0.55 -7.78
N VAL A 21 2.24 0.17 -6.73
CA VAL A 21 3.31 1.00 -6.15
C VAL A 21 4.40 1.29 -7.19
N LEU A 22 4.62 0.38 -8.14
CA LEU A 22 5.57 0.63 -9.23
C LEU A 22 5.19 1.84 -10.07
N ALA A 23 3.89 2.14 -10.22
CA ALA A 23 3.44 3.33 -10.95
C ALA A 23 3.85 4.64 -10.25
N GLU A 24 4.11 4.61 -8.94
CA GLU A 24 4.52 5.78 -8.16
C GLU A 24 6.05 5.99 -8.15
N VAL A 25 6.81 4.91 -8.29
CA VAL A 25 8.28 4.95 -8.13
C VAL A 25 9.06 4.78 -9.44
N MET A 26 8.43 4.20 -10.47
CA MET A 26 9.05 4.02 -11.79
C MET A 26 8.96 5.30 -12.61
N THR A 27 10.02 5.62 -13.34
CA THR A 27 10.08 6.81 -14.19
C THR A 27 10.49 6.52 -15.63
N GLY A 28 10.84 5.27 -15.96
CA GLY A 28 11.36 4.86 -17.26
C GLY A 28 12.82 5.26 -17.50
N ALA A 29 13.53 5.72 -16.46
CA ALA A 29 14.91 6.19 -16.54
C ALA A 29 15.89 5.17 -15.92
N ASP A 30 17.18 5.31 -16.22
CA ASP A 30 18.23 4.39 -15.72
C ASP A 30 18.25 4.25 -14.18
N ARG A 31 17.84 5.29 -13.46
CA ARG A 31 17.71 5.26 -11.99
C ARG A 31 16.72 4.21 -11.47
N ASP A 32 15.78 3.75 -12.30
CA ASP A 32 14.81 2.71 -11.94
C ASP A 32 15.51 1.38 -11.67
N ALA A 33 16.74 1.17 -12.15
CA ALA A 33 17.54 -0.02 -11.87
C ALA A 33 17.73 -0.27 -10.36
N ALA A 34 17.90 0.80 -9.57
CA ALA A 34 18.03 0.69 -8.12
C ALA A 34 16.71 0.22 -7.48
N VAL A 35 15.57 0.70 -7.97
CA VAL A 35 14.26 0.26 -7.47
C VAL A 35 13.99 -1.18 -7.87
N TRP A 36 14.28 -1.57 -9.12
CA TRP A 36 14.19 -2.97 -9.56
C TRP A 36 15.06 -3.91 -8.73
N HIS A 37 16.24 -3.45 -8.29
CA HIS A 37 17.12 -4.22 -7.42
C HIS A 37 16.48 -4.55 -6.06
N VAL A 38 15.72 -3.61 -5.49
CA VAL A 38 14.98 -3.80 -4.24
C VAL A 38 13.73 -4.66 -4.47
N VAL A 39 12.91 -4.29 -5.45
CA VAL A 39 11.61 -4.93 -5.73
C VAL A 39 11.77 -6.41 -6.07
N LYS A 40 12.81 -6.82 -6.80
CA LYS A 40 13.05 -8.24 -7.13
C LYS A 40 13.26 -9.14 -5.92
N ARG A 41 13.52 -8.58 -4.74
CA ARG A 41 13.68 -9.31 -3.46
C ARG A 41 12.39 -9.38 -2.65
N LEU A 42 11.33 -8.70 -3.09
CA LEU A 42 10.05 -8.64 -2.41
C LEU A 42 8.97 -9.32 -3.27
N PRO A 43 8.03 -10.06 -2.66
CA PRO A 43 6.85 -10.55 -3.37
C PRO A 43 6.00 -9.38 -3.90
N LEU A 44 5.97 -9.25 -5.22
CA LEU A 44 5.00 -8.39 -5.91
C LEU A 44 3.63 -9.07 -5.92
N VAL A 45 2.59 -8.26 -5.72
CA VAL A 45 1.20 -8.72 -5.71
C VAL A 45 0.39 -7.94 -6.73
N ASP A 46 -0.22 -8.66 -7.67
CA ASP A 46 -1.09 -8.08 -8.68
C ASP A 46 -2.41 -7.59 -8.12
N LEU A 47 -3.02 -6.64 -8.84
CA LEU A 47 -4.30 -6.04 -8.49
C LEU A 47 -5.42 -6.61 -9.38
N PRO A 48 -6.11 -7.69 -8.98
CA PRO A 48 -7.20 -8.24 -9.78
C PRO A 48 -8.43 -7.31 -9.78
N PRO A 49 -9.37 -7.46 -10.73
CA PRO A 49 -10.55 -6.60 -10.85
C PRO A 49 -11.39 -6.47 -9.57
N ARG A 50 -11.48 -7.54 -8.76
CA ARG A 50 -12.21 -7.52 -7.49
C ARG A 50 -11.56 -6.59 -6.46
N THR A 51 -10.23 -6.59 -6.37
CA THR A 51 -9.47 -5.71 -5.49
C THR A 51 -9.59 -4.25 -5.95
N ALA A 52 -9.55 -4.00 -7.26
CA ALA A 52 -9.77 -2.67 -7.83
C ALA A 52 -11.20 -2.14 -7.54
N ALA A 53 -12.22 -3.00 -7.62
CA ALA A 53 -13.59 -2.62 -7.25
C ALA A 53 -13.70 -2.27 -5.76
N ARG A 54 -13.05 -3.03 -4.89
CA ARG A 54 -12.96 -2.73 -3.44
C ARG A 54 -12.28 -1.39 -3.20
N ALA A 55 -11.19 -1.09 -3.89
CA ALA A 55 -10.52 0.21 -3.82
C ALA A 55 -11.48 1.37 -4.13
N GLY A 56 -12.30 1.24 -5.18
CA GLY A 56 -13.32 2.23 -5.52
C GLY A 56 -14.32 2.48 -4.37
N ALA A 57 -14.75 1.41 -3.68
CA ALA A 57 -15.64 1.51 -2.54
C ALA A 57 -14.98 2.20 -1.33
N LEU A 58 -13.74 1.83 -0.99
CA LEU A 58 -12.97 2.46 0.09
C LEU A 58 -12.77 3.96 -0.16
N ARG A 59 -12.33 4.31 -1.38
CA ARG A 59 -12.17 5.71 -1.80
C ARG A 59 -13.47 6.50 -1.67
N GLN A 60 -14.59 5.92 -2.09
CA GLN A 60 -15.89 6.59 -2.00
C GLN A 60 -16.35 6.81 -0.55
N ALA A 61 -16.04 5.86 0.36
CA ALA A 61 -16.32 6.01 1.78
C ALA A 61 -15.46 7.13 2.41
N ALA A 62 -14.18 7.22 2.05
CA ALA A 62 -13.26 8.25 2.50
C ALA A 62 -13.67 9.67 2.04
N VAL A 63 -14.07 9.83 0.78
CA VAL A 63 -14.48 11.14 0.20
C VAL A 63 -15.72 11.72 0.89
N ARG A 64 -16.59 10.90 1.47
CA ARG A 64 -17.75 11.42 2.24
C ARG A 64 -17.34 12.20 3.49
N ARG A 65 -16.09 12.06 3.95
CA ARG A 65 -15.61 12.60 5.23
C ARG A 65 -14.60 13.74 5.08
N ARG A 66 -13.98 13.92 3.91
CA ARG A 66 -12.98 14.98 3.66
C ARG A 66 -13.08 15.51 2.22
N LYS A 67 -12.59 16.74 2.00
CA LYS A 67 -12.50 17.36 0.66
C LYS A 67 -11.76 16.41 -0.31
N LYS A 68 -12.24 16.34 -1.55
CA LYS A 68 -11.79 15.39 -2.60
C LYS A 68 -10.25 15.47 -2.81
N ARG A 69 -9.50 14.55 -2.19
CA ARG A 69 -8.11 14.21 -2.52
C ARG A 69 -8.11 13.09 -3.55
N ASP A 70 -7.11 13.03 -4.42
CA ASP A 70 -6.94 11.88 -5.31
C ASP A 70 -6.31 10.72 -4.53
N LEU A 71 -7.17 9.88 -3.95
CA LEU A 71 -6.77 8.71 -3.16
C LEU A 71 -6.83 7.42 -3.99
N THR A 72 -6.73 7.51 -5.32
CA THR A 72 -7.00 6.36 -6.19
C THR A 72 -5.98 5.25 -6.01
N VAL A 73 -4.68 5.57 -6.00
CA VAL A 73 -3.60 4.59 -5.78
C VAL A 73 -3.60 4.11 -4.33
N ASP A 74 -3.71 5.02 -3.36
CA ASP A 74 -3.80 4.66 -1.93
C ASP A 74 -4.94 3.69 -1.66
N ALA A 75 -6.12 3.92 -2.27
CA ALA A 75 -7.25 3.02 -2.12
C ALA A 75 -7.00 1.63 -2.71
N MET A 76 -6.18 1.51 -3.77
CA MET A 76 -5.76 0.22 -4.33
C MET A 76 -4.83 -0.52 -3.37
N ILE A 77 -3.87 0.20 -2.76
CA ILE A 77 -2.98 -0.36 -1.73
C ILE A 77 -3.78 -0.78 -0.50
N ALA A 78 -4.70 0.08 -0.04
CA ALA A 78 -5.59 -0.20 1.09
C ALA A 78 -6.47 -1.43 0.83
N ALA A 79 -7.02 -1.59 -0.39
CA ALA A 79 -7.80 -2.77 -0.74
C ALA A 79 -6.97 -4.06 -0.66
N VAL A 80 -5.70 -4.04 -1.11
CA VAL A 80 -4.78 -5.17 -0.98
C VAL A 80 -4.50 -5.51 0.49
N ALA A 81 -4.34 -4.50 1.34
CA ALA A 81 -4.12 -4.66 2.77
C ALA A 81 -5.36 -5.27 3.46
N VAL A 82 -6.56 -4.78 3.15
CA VAL A 82 -7.82 -5.30 3.72
C VAL A 82 -8.04 -6.76 3.34
N GLU A 83 -7.71 -7.17 2.11
CA GLU A 83 -7.79 -8.58 1.69
C GLU A 83 -6.82 -9.50 2.42
N ARG A 84 -5.80 -8.93 3.08
CA ARG A 84 -4.73 -9.65 3.78
C ARG A 84 -4.74 -9.38 5.29
N ALA A 85 -5.80 -8.75 5.80
CA ALA A 85 -5.97 -8.48 7.22
C ALA A 85 -5.89 -9.80 8.04
N PRO A 86 -5.23 -9.82 9.21
CA PRO A 86 -4.53 -8.70 9.86
C PRO A 86 -3.26 -8.28 9.10
N ALA A 87 -3.11 -6.98 8.86
CA ALA A 87 -2.01 -6.43 8.07
C ALA A 87 -1.46 -5.12 8.64
N VAL A 88 -0.27 -4.73 8.19
CA VAL A 88 0.35 -3.43 8.49
C VAL A 88 0.64 -2.71 7.18
N VAL A 89 0.24 -1.45 7.07
CA VAL A 89 0.63 -0.55 5.99
C VAL A 89 1.65 0.44 6.53
N VAL A 90 2.82 0.49 5.89
CA VAL A 90 3.88 1.45 6.20
C VAL A 90 3.88 2.53 5.13
N THR A 91 3.65 3.78 5.50
CA THR A 91 3.44 4.88 4.53
C THR A 91 3.96 6.22 5.05
N ALA A 92 4.32 7.13 4.15
CA ALA A 92 4.66 8.51 4.48
C ALA A 92 3.42 9.38 4.74
N ASP A 93 2.25 8.95 4.26
CA ASP A 93 0.97 9.67 4.38
C ASP A 93 -0.04 8.85 5.21
N PRO A 94 0.17 8.71 6.54
CA PRO A 94 -0.67 7.87 7.39
C PRO A 94 -2.14 8.33 7.42
N ASP A 95 -2.40 9.64 7.43
CA ASP A 95 -3.75 10.22 7.49
C ASP A 95 -4.69 9.69 6.38
N ASP A 96 -4.15 9.54 5.16
CA ASP A 96 -4.93 9.11 4.00
C ASP A 96 -5.26 7.61 4.10
N PHE A 97 -4.34 6.80 4.62
CA PHE A 97 -4.56 5.37 4.86
C PHE A 97 -5.46 5.10 6.06
N GLU A 98 -5.33 5.86 7.16
CA GLU A 98 -6.24 5.77 8.32
C GLU A 98 -7.68 6.02 7.90
N LEU A 99 -7.91 7.03 7.05
CA LEU A 99 -9.22 7.33 6.50
C LEU A 99 -9.76 6.20 5.61
N LEU A 100 -8.91 5.59 4.78
CA LEU A 100 -9.29 4.50 3.87
C LEU A 100 -9.53 3.17 4.58
N LEU A 101 -8.84 2.93 5.70
CA LEU A 101 -8.80 1.66 6.42
C LEU A 101 -9.67 1.64 7.68
N GLU A 102 -10.39 2.72 7.98
CA GLU A 102 -11.29 2.81 9.12
C GLU A 102 -12.26 1.62 9.19
N GLY A 103 -12.27 0.92 10.32
CA GLY A 103 -13.11 -0.26 10.55
C GLY A 103 -12.57 -1.56 9.96
N HIS A 104 -11.34 -1.57 9.42
CA HIS A 104 -10.64 -2.77 8.98
C HIS A 104 -9.50 -3.14 9.93
N ASP A 105 -9.18 -4.43 10.00
CA ASP A 105 -8.08 -4.97 10.80
C ASP A 105 -6.73 -4.75 10.08
N VAL A 106 -6.37 -3.48 9.91
CA VAL A 106 -5.13 -3.04 9.28
C VAL A 106 -4.54 -1.91 10.10
N THR A 107 -3.31 -2.09 10.57
CA THR A 107 -2.57 -1.05 11.30
C THR A 107 -1.81 -0.16 10.31
N VAL A 108 -1.86 1.16 10.51
CA VAL A 108 -1.08 2.12 9.72
C VAL A 108 0.13 2.56 10.55
N LEU A 109 1.33 2.48 9.98
CA LEU A 109 2.55 2.96 10.59
C LEU A 109 3.20 4.04 9.71
N PRO A 110 3.61 5.18 10.28
CA PRO A 110 4.35 6.20 9.54
C PRO A 110 5.76 5.71 9.19
N LEU A 111 6.31 6.22 8.08
CA LEU A 111 7.65 5.92 7.59
C LEU A 111 8.80 6.61 8.31
#